data_AF-A0A6P1D6I1-F1
#
_entry.id   AF-A0A6P1D6I1-F1
#
_cell.length_a   1.000
_cell.length_b   1.000
_cell.length_c   1.000
_cell.angle_alpha   90.00
_cell.angle_beta   90.00
_cell.angle_gamma   90.00
#
_symmetry.space_group_name_H-M   'P 1'
#
loop_
_entity.id
_entity.type
_entity.pdbx_description
1 polymer ?
#
loop_
_entity_poly.entity_id
_entity_poly.type
_entity_poly.pdbx_seq_one_letter_code
_entity_poly.pdbx_strand_id
1 'polypeptide(L)'
;MTVLRRLTTCTAIVSCTLGFALAAPVLATAAPDPAPAAAVDLPGTVRTATPGDLLGAYQSAVEALRALGVEPFLYPTAAAFCHDTNALGLVPAVAGAVPGPWPTMPFTVPGVDLSAVKAGQTMFAFVPYGITEDGTNTTGMQVAWLNISNGRGGSAAMGPMAEVVTGMIPPQIPVELRPTVERIISDFFLAALPAGGVRAVPVDTGSGTVLAAVFGTVQNGDRSCFFLPTVGITEVP
;
A
#
# COMPACT_ATOMS: atom_id res chain seq x y z
N MET A 1 26.18 -38.64 -46.95
CA MET A 1 25.36 -37.70 -47.73
C MET A 1 25.85 -36.28 -47.45
N THR A 2 26.35 -35.67 -48.52
CA THR A 2 26.81 -34.30 -48.82
C THR A 2 25.92 -33.18 -48.21
N VAL A 3 26.48 -32.17 -47.52
CA VAL A 3 27.00 -30.83 -47.96
C VAL A 3 26.04 -29.65 -47.70
N LEU A 4 26.42 -28.80 -46.73
CA LEU A 4 26.64 -27.33 -46.77
C LEU A 4 25.67 -26.38 -47.54
N ARG A 5 25.38 -25.25 -46.85
CA ARG A 5 25.46 -23.84 -47.33
C ARG A 5 24.21 -23.18 -47.97
N ARG A 6 23.71 -22.07 -47.40
CA ARG A 6 23.96 -20.66 -47.87
C ARG A 6 23.04 -19.60 -47.23
N LEU A 7 23.66 -18.50 -46.80
CA LEU A 7 23.11 -17.15 -46.63
C LEU A 7 22.68 -16.56 -47.99
N THR A 8 21.66 -15.68 -48.00
CA THR A 8 21.75 -14.38 -48.71
C THR A 8 20.64 -13.39 -48.30
N THR A 9 21.08 -12.18 -47.94
CA THR A 9 20.38 -10.90 -47.80
C THR A 9 19.98 -10.33 -49.16
N CYS A 10 18.84 -9.63 -49.27
CA CYS A 10 18.57 -8.67 -50.35
C CYS A 10 17.63 -7.54 -49.89
N THR A 11 18.21 -6.37 -49.70
CA THR A 11 17.56 -5.04 -49.69
C THR A 11 17.12 -4.65 -51.10
N ALA A 12 15.97 -4.00 -51.24
CA ALA A 12 15.61 -3.26 -52.46
C ALA A 12 14.97 -1.92 -52.09
N ILE A 13 15.67 -0.86 -52.50
CA ILE A 13 15.24 0.54 -52.52
C ILE A 13 14.59 0.79 -53.89
N VAL A 14 13.42 1.44 -53.93
CA VAL A 14 12.90 2.04 -55.15
C VAL A 14 12.55 3.50 -54.86
N SER A 15 13.14 4.37 -55.66
CA SER A 15 13.08 5.83 -55.64
C SER A 15 12.28 6.34 -56.85
N CYS A 16 11.83 7.61 -56.75
CA CYS A 16 11.30 8.51 -57.80
C CYS A 16 9.80 8.37 -58.16
N THR A 17 9.00 9.43 -58.33
CA THR A 17 9.28 10.83 -58.72
C THR A 17 8.16 11.81 -58.35
N LEU A 18 8.58 13.09 -58.28
CA LEU A 18 7.90 14.39 -58.15
C LEU A 18 6.47 14.58 -58.69
N GLY A 19 5.70 15.36 -57.94
CA GLY A 19 4.66 16.26 -58.45
C GLY A 19 4.62 17.56 -57.63
N PHE A 20 5.18 18.65 -58.18
CA PHE A 20 5.09 20.00 -57.63
C PHE A 20 3.75 20.62 -58.08
N ALA A 21 2.88 20.99 -57.13
CA ALA A 21 1.74 21.85 -57.39
C ALA A 21 1.68 22.94 -56.31
N LEU A 22 1.86 24.18 -56.76
CA LEU A 22 1.70 25.41 -55.99
C LEU A 22 0.23 25.61 -55.61
N ALA A 23 -0.07 25.50 -54.32
CA ALA A 23 -1.23 26.12 -53.70
C ALA A 23 -0.89 26.39 -52.23
N ALA A 24 -0.84 27.65 -51.83
CA ALA A 24 -0.76 28.03 -50.44
C ALA A 24 -2.17 28.07 -49.85
N PRO A 25 -2.44 27.34 -48.75
CA PRO A 25 -3.46 27.74 -47.80
C PRO A 25 -2.80 28.14 -46.48
N VAL A 26 -3.20 29.31 -46.01
CA VAL A 26 -3.32 29.75 -44.61
C VAL A 26 -2.94 28.68 -43.58
N LEU A 27 -1.95 29.00 -42.73
CA LEU A 27 -1.70 28.30 -41.47
C LEU A 27 -2.97 28.38 -40.61
N ALA A 28 -3.83 27.37 -40.73
CA ALA A 28 -4.72 27.01 -39.65
C ALA A 28 -3.85 26.42 -38.55
N THR A 29 -3.62 27.20 -37.49
CA THR A 29 -3.14 26.65 -36.22
C THR A 29 -4.10 25.54 -35.83
N ALA A 30 -3.64 24.29 -35.91
CA ALA A 30 -4.37 23.15 -35.36
C ALA A 30 -4.71 23.49 -33.91
N ALA A 31 -6.01 23.53 -33.60
CA ALA A 31 -6.46 23.59 -32.23
C ALA A 31 -5.85 22.38 -31.48
N PRO A 32 -5.40 22.55 -30.23
CA PRO A 32 -4.93 21.42 -29.45
C PRO A 32 -6.08 20.41 -29.34
N ASP A 33 -5.80 19.15 -29.64
CA ASP A 33 -6.70 18.04 -29.34
C ASP A 33 -7.17 18.17 -27.88
N PRO A 34 -8.46 17.93 -27.57
CA PRO A 34 -8.91 17.91 -26.20
C PRO A 34 -8.12 16.83 -25.46
N ALA A 35 -7.32 17.27 -24.49
CA ALA A 35 -6.62 16.40 -23.57
C ALA A 35 -7.60 15.33 -23.05
N PRO A 36 -7.17 14.06 -22.92
CA PRO A 36 -8.00 13.09 -22.23
C PRO A 36 -8.37 13.69 -20.87
N ALA A 37 -9.67 13.71 -20.59
CA ALA A 37 -10.24 14.29 -19.38
C ALA A 37 -9.38 13.87 -18.19
N ALA A 38 -8.85 14.86 -17.47
CA ALA A 38 -8.09 14.65 -16.26
C ALA A 38 -8.89 13.69 -15.38
N ALA A 39 -8.34 12.49 -15.17
CA ALA A 39 -8.74 11.68 -14.05
C ALA A 39 -8.60 12.59 -12.83
N VAL A 40 -9.68 12.73 -12.08
CA VAL A 40 -9.67 13.44 -10.81
C VAL A 40 -8.65 12.73 -9.93
N ASP A 41 -7.48 13.35 -9.74
CA ASP A 41 -6.49 12.91 -8.76
C ASP A 41 -7.18 12.97 -7.40
N LEU A 42 -7.59 11.82 -6.89
CA LEU A 42 -7.97 11.69 -5.49
C LEU A 42 -6.70 11.94 -4.66
N PRO A 43 -6.74 12.81 -3.63
CA PRO A 43 -5.62 12.94 -2.71
C PRO A 43 -5.36 11.57 -2.06
N GLY A 44 -4.21 10.96 -2.35
CA GLY A 44 -3.83 9.65 -1.78
C GLY A 44 -3.34 8.60 -2.79
N THR A 45 -3.29 8.88 -4.10
CA THR A 45 -2.65 7.93 -5.03
C THR A 45 -1.14 7.88 -4.77
N VAL A 46 -0.70 6.81 -4.11
CA VAL A 46 0.72 6.57 -3.76
C VAL A 46 1.51 6.38 -5.05
N ARG A 47 2.33 7.39 -5.40
CA ARG A 47 3.26 7.30 -6.53
C ARG A 47 4.38 6.32 -6.22
N THR A 48 4.74 5.49 -7.20
CA THR A 48 6.01 4.75 -7.19
C THR A 48 7.16 5.75 -7.09
N ALA A 49 7.92 5.69 -5.99
CA ALA A 49 9.00 6.62 -5.72
C ALA A 49 10.10 6.49 -6.80
N THR A 50 10.47 7.61 -7.43
CA THR A 50 11.72 7.68 -8.17
C THR A 50 12.88 7.73 -7.17
N PRO A 51 14.10 7.29 -7.52
CA PRO A 51 15.22 7.18 -6.56
C PRO A 51 15.60 8.47 -5.81
N GLY A 52 15.16 9.64 -6.27
CA GLY A 52 15.38 10.94 -5.61
C GLY A 52 14.24 11.42 -4.70
N ASP A 53 13.09 10.76 -4.69
CA ASP A 53 11.88 11.23 -3.99
C ASP A 53 11.41 10.27 -2.88
N LEU A 54 12.36 9.70 -2.15
CA LEU A 54 12.06 8.84 -1.00
C LEU A 54 11.39 9.63 0.14
N LEU A 55 11.76 10.90 0.30
CA LEU A 55 11.17 11.77 1.31
C LEU A 55 9.73 12.16 0.97
N GLY A 56 9.42 12.49 -0.30
CA GLY A 56 8.05 12.79 -0.73
C GLY A 56 7.17 11.55 -0.73
N ALA A 57 7.70 10.39 -1.10
CA ALA A 57 7.02 9.10 -0.96
C ALA A 57 6.70 8.79 0.52
N TYR A 58 7.63 9.08 1.44
CA TYR A 58 7.38 8.95 2.87
C TYR A 58 6.34 9.94 3.41
N GLN A 59 6.39 11.20 3.00
CA GLN A 59 5.43 12.22 3.45
C GLN A 59 4.01 11.92 2.96
N SER A 60 3.85 11.58 1.69
CA SER A 60 2.55 11.19 1.12
C SER A 60 1.99 9.92 1.78
N ALA A 61 2.85 8.95 2.07
CA ALA A 61 2.52 7.76 2.84
C ALA A 61 1.96 8.10 4.24
N VAL A 62 2.64 8.98 4.96
CA VAL A 62 2.23 9.43 6.29
C VAL A 62 0.91 10.21 6.22
N GLU A 63 0.71 11.05 5.20
CA GLU A 63 -0.54 11.79 4.99
C GLU A 63 -1.72 10.87 4.67
N ALA A 64 -1.52 9.88 3.80
CA ALA A 64 -2.54 8.87 3.48
C ALA A 64 -2.92 8.06 4.73
N LEU A 65 -1.94 7.66 5.54
CA LEU A 65 -2.18 6.95 6.81
C LEU A 65 -2.96 7.81 7.81
N ARG A 66 -2.60 9.08 7.95
CA ARG A 66 -3.34 10.02 8.81
C ARG A 66 -4.77 10.22 8.32
N ALA A 67 -5.01 10.26 7.01
CA ALA A 67 -6.35 10.33 6.43
C ALA A 67 -7.21 9.10 6.78
N LEU A 68 -6.58 7.94 7.00
CA LEU A 68 -7.22 6.71 7.47
C LEU A 68 -7.39 6.66 9.01
N GLY A 69 -6.98 7.70 9.73
CA GLY A 69 -6.98 7.73 11.20
C GLY A 69 -5.87 6.91 11.85
N VAL A 70 -4.82 6.57 11.09
CA VAL A 70 -3.63 5.88 11.60
C VAL A 70 -2.66 6.90 12.18
N GLU A 71 -2.29 6.72 13.43
CA GLU A 71 -1.19 7.43 14.08
C GLU A 71 0.14 6.81 13.64
N PRO A 72 0.97 7.53 12.87
CA PRO A 72 2.24 7.01 12.39
C PRO A 72 3.25 6.90 13.53
N PHE A 73 4.13 5.90 13.45
CA PHE A 73 5.23 5.71 14.38
C PHE A 73 6.32 6.79 14.22
N LEU A 74 7.20 6.90 15.22
CA LEU A 74 8.19 7.97 15.40
C LEU A 74 9.16 8.10 14.22
N TYR A 75 9.51 6.99 13.57
CA TYR A 75 10.45 6.96 12.45
C TYR A 75 10.14 5.81 11.47
N PRO A 76 10.38 5.99 10.16
CA PRO A 76 10.23 4.89 9.20
C PRO A 76 11.28 3.80 9.41
N THR A 77 11.03 2.63 8.82
CA THR A 77 12.01 1.54 8.73
C THR A 77 12.27 1.20 7.26
N ALA A 78 13.33 0.45 6.97
CA ALA A 78 13.64 0.02 5.61
C ALA A 78 14.35 -1.33 5.61
N ALA A 79 14.05 -2.15 4.60
CA ALA A 79 14.74 -3.41 4.34
C ALA A 79 15.76 -3.23 3.22
N ALA A 80 17.01 -3.63 3.46
CA ALA A 80 18.05 -3.66 2.44
C ALA A 80 17.99 -4.95 1.63
N PHE A 81 18.51 -4.90 0.41
CA PHE A 81 18.59 -6.03 -0.54
C PHE A 81 17.24 -6.67 -0.89
N CYS A 82 16.15 -5.93 -0.67
CA CYS A 82 14.77 -6.38 -0.87
C CYS A 82 14.27 -6.16 -2.31
N HIS A 83 14.99 -5.37 -3.12
CA HIS A 83 14.69 -5.13 -4.53
C HIS A 83 15.97 -4.86 -5.34
N ASP A 84 15.91 -4.95 -6.67
CA ASP A 84 17.04 -4.66 -7.59
C ASP A 84 17.00 -3.26 -8.23
N THR A 85 16.16 -2.33 -7.75
CA THR A 85 15.97 -1.01 -8.39
C THR A 85 17.10 -0.03 -8.10
N ASN A 86 17.91 -0.29 -7.07
CA ASN A 86 19.05 0.54 -6.69
C ASN A 86 20.15 -0.31 -6.03
N ALA A 87 21.34 0.26 -5.84
CA ALA A 87 22.53 -0.46 -5.36
C ALA A 87 22.37 -1.10 -3.97
N LEU A 88 21.47 -0.60 -3.12
CA LEU A 88 21.22 -1.11 -1.78
C LEU A 88 19.91 -1.91 -1.69
N GLY A 89 19.13 -1.96 -2.77
CA GLY A 89 17.83 -2.62 -2.82
C GLY A 89 16.87 -2.20 -1.71
N LEU A 90 16.88 -0.92 -1.33
CA LEU A 90 16.11 -0.42 -0.19
C LEU A 90 14.61 -0.40 -0.49
N VAL A 91 13.83 -1.02 0.39
CA VAL A 91 12.37 -0.96 0.43
C VAL A 91 11.99 -0.28 1.75
N PRO A 92 11.46 0.96 1.72
CA PRO A 92 11.02 1.64 2.91
C PRO A 92 9.67 1.10 3.38
N ALA A 93 9.38 1.29 4.66
CA ALA A 93 8.10 0.96 5.26
C ALA A 93 7.78 1.89 6.42
N VAL A 94 6.49 1.97 6.72
CA VAL A 94 5.94 2.72 7.85
C VAL A 94 5.07 1.81 8.68
N ALA A 95 5.02 2.08 9.97
CA ALA A 95 4.08 1.46 10.88
C ALA A 95 3.23 2.54 11.55
N GLY A 96 2.08 2.11 12.05
CA GLY A 96 1.18 2.98 12.77
C GLY A 96 0.21 2.22 13.64
N ALA A 97 -0.52 2.96 14.45
CA ALA A 97 -1.54 2.45 15.35
C ALA A 97 -2.84 3.21 15.18
N VAL A 98 -3.96 2.53 15.38
CA VAL A 98 -5.29 3.12 15.37
C VAL A 98 -5.97 2.69 16.67
N PRO A 99 -6.19 3.61 17.62
CA PRO A 99 -6.93 3.29 18.83
C PRO A 99 -8.42 3.09 18.51
N GLY A 100 -9.04 2.11 19.14
CA GLY A 100 -10.48 1.91 19.04
C GLY A 100 -11.26 2.92 19.91
N PRO A 101 -12.55 3.14 19.62
CA PRO A 101 -13.35 2.46 18.59
C PRO A 101 -13.11 3.02 17.17
N TRP A 102 -12.75 2.15 16.22
CA TRP A 102 -12.48 2.52 14.82
C TRP A 102 -13.02 1.49 13.81
N PRO A 103 -13.51 1.88 12.61
CA PRO A 103 -13.74 3.27 12.20
C PRO A 103 -14.93 3.87 12.95
N THR A 104 -14.88 5.17 13.22
CA THR A 104 -16.01 5.88 13.82
C THR A 104 -17.04 6.18 12.73
N MET A 105 -18.14 5.44 12.72
CA MET A 105 -19.22 5.66 11.76
C MET A 105 -20.12 6.82 12.23
N PRO A 106 -20.57 7.72 11.34
CA PRO A 106 -21.41 8.87 11.72
C PRO A 106 -22.84 8.48 12.10
N PHE A 107 -23.22 7.21 11.93
CA PHE A 107 -24.51 6.66 12.32
C PHE A 107 -24.32 5.48 13.27
N THR A 108 -25.11 5.45 14.33
CA THR A 108 -25.16 4.34 15.29
C THR A 108 -26.42 3.52 15.03
N VAL A 109 -26.27 2.22 14.83
CA VAL A 109 -27.40 1.28 14.82
C VAL A 109 -27.63 0.83 16.26
N PRO A 110 -28.83 1.00 16.85
CA PRO A 110 -29.09 0.58 18.22
C PRO A 110 -28.74 -0.90 18.44
N GLY A 111 -27.85 -1.17 19.40
CA GLY A 111 -27.43 -2.52 19.78
C GLY A 111 -26.40 -3.18 18.86
N VAL A 112 -25.87 -2.50 17.83
CA VAL A 112 -24.83 -3.04 16.94
C VAL A 112 -23.59 -2.16 16.99
N ASP A 113 -22.48 -2.75 17.44
CA ASP A 113 -21.17 -2.10 17.40
C ASP A 113 -20.46 -2.43 16.09
N LEU A 114 -20.44 -1.44 15.20
CA LEU A 114 -19.85 -1.51 13.86
C LEU A 114 -18.34 -1.21 13.86
N SER A 115 -17.73 -0.96 15.01
CA SER A 115 -16.28 -0.75 15.08
C SER A 115 -15.54 -2.05 14.76
N ALA A 116 -14.54 -1.94 13.90
CA ALA A 116 -13.60 -2.98 13.57
C ALA A 116 -12.57 -3.21 14.69
N VAL A 117 -12.16 -2.12 15.33
CA VAL A 117 -11.28 -2.07 16.50
C VAL A 117 -12.13 -1.61 17.66
N LYS A 118 -12.25 -2.43 18.71
CA LYS A 118 -13.13 -2.15 19.85
C LYS A 118 -12.52 -1.12 20.80
N ALA A 119 -13.34 -0.53 21.65
CA ALA A 119 -12.84 0.28 22.76
C ALA A 119 -11.83 -0.52 23.62
N GLY A 120 -10.73 0.10 24.01
CA GLY A 120 -9.62 -0.57 24.70
C GLY A 120 -8.74 -1.47 23.80
N GLN A 121 -9.02 -1.55 22.49
CA GLN A 121 -8.14 -2.19 21.52
C GLN A 121 -7.34 -1.17 20.72
N THR A 122 -6.20 -1.61 20.19
CA THR A 122 -5.40 -0.88 19.22
C THR A 122 -5.16 -1.77 18.01
N MET A 123 -5.42 -1.25 16.82
CA MET A 123 -5.00 -1.86 15.57
C MET A 123 -3.60 -1.38 15.25
N PHE A 124 -2.65 -2.30 15.14
CA PHE A 124 -1.32 -2.00 14.63
C PHE A 124 -1.26 -2.36 13.14
N ALA A 125 -0.65 -1.49 12.34
CA ALA A 125 -0.51 -1.66 10.91
C ALA A 125 0.94 -1.43 10.47
N PHE A 126 1.34 -2.13 9.42
CA PHE A 126 2.63 -2.06 8.76
C PHE A 126 2.44 -2.00 7.25
N VAL A 127 3.07 -1.03 6.59
CA VAL A 127 2.91 -0.77 5.16
C VAL A 127 4.30 -0.60 4.53
N PRO A 128 4.80 -1.62 3.81
CA PRO A 128 6.00 -1.48 3.00
C PRO A 128 5.69 -0.89 1.62
N TYR A 129 6.66 -0.23 1.01
CA TYR A 129 6.54 0.39 -0.32
C TYR A 129 7.51 -0.24 -1.31
N GLY A 130 6.98 -0.65 -2.47
CA GLY A 130 7.79 -1.30 -3.51
C GLY A 130 7.92 -2.82 -3.34
N ILE A 131 7.09 -3.42 -2.49
CA ILE A 131 6.76 -4.85 -2.57
C ILE A 131 5.73 -4.99 -3.69
N THR A 132 5.88 -5.98 -4.56
CA THR A 132 4.87 -6.26 -5.61
C THR A 132 4.42 -7.71 -5.59
N GLU A 133 5.26 -8.60 -5.06
CA GLU A 133 5.01 -10.04 -4.98
C GLU A 133 5.19 -10.49 -3.53
N ASP A 134 4.20 -10.19 -2.71
CA ASP A 134 4.14 -10.73 -1.35
C ASP A 134 3.82 -12.22 -1.43
N GLY A 135 4.84 -13.06 -1.24
CA GLY A 135 4.75 -14.51 -1.44
C GLY A 135 3.63 -15.17 -0.65
N THR A 136 3.38 -16.46 -0.91
CA THR A 136 2.28 -17.21 -0.26
C THR A 136 2.42 -17.33 1.26
N ASN A 137 3.62 -17.15 1.79
CA ASN A 137 3.86 -17.07 3.22
C ASN A 137 3.81 -15.60 3.68
N THR A 138 2.67 -15.22 4.26
CA THR A 138 2.43 -13.86 4.78
C THR A 138 2.84 -13.69 6.25
N THR A 139 3.47 -14.71 6.86
CA THR A 139 3.92 -14.65 8.26
C THR A 139 5.26 -13.90 8.41
N GLY A 140 5.60 -13.52 9.65
CA GLY A 140 6.94 -13.02 9.99
C GLY A 140 6.98 -11.60 10.54
N MET A 141 5.94 -10.80 10.29
CA MET A 141 5.77 -9.50 10.94
C MET A 141 5.16 -9.65 12.33
N GLN A 142 5.66 -8.85 13.28
CA GLN A 142 5.23 -8.86 14.67
C GLN A 142 5.13 -7.43 15.20
N VAL A 143 4.24 -7.26 16.18
CA VAL A 143 4.21 -6.10 17.05
C VAL A 143 4.52 -6.53 18.47
N ALA A 144 5.40 -5.81 19.15
CA ALA A 144 5.56 -5.85 20.60
C ALA A 144 4.97 -4.57 21.19
N TRP A 145 4.26 -4.65 22.30
CA TRP A 145 3.56 -3.50 22.88
C TRP A 145 3.58 -3.53 24.41
N LEU A 146 3.49 -2.33 24.99
CA LEU A 146 3.41 -2.09 26.42
C LEU A 146 2.49 -0.89 26.66
N ASN A 147 1.41 -1.12 27.39
CA ASN A 147 0.60 -0.05 27.96
C ASN A 147 1.26 0.42 29.25
N ILE A 148 1.86 1.62 29.21
CA ILE A 148 2.60 2.18 30.33
C ILE A 148 1.70 2.72 31.44
N SER A 149 0.41 2.90 31.17
CA SER A 149 -0.58 3.36 32.16
C SER A 149 -1.05 2.24 33.09
N ASN A 150 -1.09 0.99 32.61
CA ASN A 150 -1.62 -0.14 33.38
C ASN A 150 -0.67 -1.36 33.46
N GLY A 151 0.49 -1.31 32.81
CA GLY A 151 1.51 -2.37 32.84
C GLY A 151 1.19 -3.60 31.99
N ARG A 152 0.08 -3.61 31.23
CA ARG A 152 -0.22 -4.68 30.27
C ARG A 152 0.77 -4.62 29.10
N GLY A 153 1.19 -5.77 28.60
CA GLY A 153 2.06 -5.83 27.44
C GLY A 153 2.07 -7.21 26.82
N GLY A 154 2.66 -7.32 25.64
CA GLY A 154 2.78 -8.58 24.94
C GLY A 154 3.31 -8.41 23.52
N SER A 155 3.17 -9.46 22.74
CA SER A 155 3.48 -9.46 21.31
C SER A 155 2.39 -10.18 20.52
N ALA A 156 2.15 -9.74 19.30
CA ALA A 156 1.20 -10.38 18.39
C ALA A 156 1.79 -10.51 16.99
N ALA A 157 1.50 -11.63 16.33
CA ALA A 157 1.82 -11.82 14.93
C ALA A 157 0.89 -10.97 14.07
N MET A 158 1.44 -10.32 13.05
CA MET A 158 0.67 -9.49 12.14
C MET A 158 0.30 -10.29 10.89
N GLY A 159 -0.99 -10.31 10.56
CA GLY A 159 -1.53 -10.99 9.38
C GLY A 159 -1.70 -10.03 8.21
N PRO A 160 -2.01 -10.52 7.00
CA PRO A 160 -2.33 -9.66 5.86
C PRO A 160 -3.59 -8.83 6.15
N MET A 161 -3.60 -7.56 5.72
CA MET A 161 -4.70 -6.63 6.00
C MET A 161 -6.07 -7.16 5.57
N ALA A 162 -6.14 -7.87 4.44
CA ALA A 162 -7.40 -8.44 3.94
C ALA A 162 -8.02 -9.44 4.93
N GLU A 163 -7.21 -10.28 5.59
CA GLU A 163 -7.72 -11.22 6.61
C GLU A 163 -8.23 -10.49 7.85
N VAL A 164 -7.52 -9.45 8.27
CA VAL A 164 -7.92 -8.60 9.39
C VAL A 164 -9.26 -7.92 9.09
N VAL A 165 -9.39 -7.33 7.89
CA VAL A 165 -10.60 -6.66 7.43
C VAL A 165 -11.78 -7.64 7.32
N THR A 166 -11.59 -8.84 6.77
CA THR A 166 -12.65 -9.85 6.71
C THR A 166 -13.09 -10.28 8.11
N GLY A 167 -12.15 -10.40 9.05
CA GLY A 167 -12.45 -10.66 10.46
C GLY A 167 -13.23 -9.52 11.15
N MET A 168 -13.23 -8.31 10.58
CA MET A 168 -13.95 -7.15 11.11
C MET A 168 -15.40 -7.06 10.62
N ILE A 169 -15.81 -7.87 9.64
CA ILE A 169 -17.18 -7.85 9.12
C ILE A 169 -18.12 -8.42 10.18
N PRO A 170 -19.05 -7.61 10.74
CA PRO A 170 -19.91 -8.06 11.82
C PRO A 170 -20.76 -9.26 11.36
N PRO A 171 -20.92 -10.31 12.20
CA PRO A 171 -21.70 -11.48 11.83
C PRO A 171 -23.18 -11.17 11.56
N GLN A 172 -23.66 -10.01 12.04
CA GLN A 172 -25.02 -9.50 11.83
C GLN A 172 -25.28 -9.05 10.39
N ILE A 173 -24.24 -8.88 9.55
CA ILE A 173 -24.43 -8.57 8.13
C ILE A 173 -25.00 -9.82 7.43
N PRO A 174 -26.16 -9.69 6.74
CA PRO A 174 -26.77 -10.77 5.97
C PRO A 174 -25.76 -11.38 5.00
N VAL A 175 -25.77 -12.70 4.88
CA VAL A 175 -24.78 -13.44 4.09
C VAL A 175 -24.78 -12.99 2.62
N GLU A 176 -25.93 -12.54 2.11
CA GLU A 176 -26.10 -12.03 0.76
C GLU A 176 -25.38 -10.70 0.50
N LEU A 177 -25.17 -9.89 1.55
CA LEU A 177 -24.55 -8.56 1.47
C LEU A 177 -23.04 -8.57 1.75
N ARG A 178 -22.53 -9.61 2.41
CA ARG A 178 -21.09 -9.75 2.75
C ARG A 178 -20.15 -9.57 1.55
N PRO A 179 -20.33 -10.23 0.39
CA PRO A 179 -19.38 -10.06 -0.73
C PRO A 179 -19.36 -8.64 -1.29
N THR A 180 -20.48 -7.92 -1.23
CA THR A 180 -20.55 -6.50 -1.65
C THR A 180 -19.80 -5.61 -0.66
N VAL A 181 -19.98 -5.85 0.64
CA VAL A 181 -19.29 -5.10 1.70
C VAL A 181 -17.79 -5.37 1.67
N GLU A 182 -17.37 -6.63 1.56
CA GLU A 182 -15.96 -7.03 1.39
C GLU A 182 -15.32 -6.32 0.21
N ARG A 183 -16.03 -6.22 -0.92
CA ARG A 183 -15.53 -5.56 -2.12
C ARG A 183 -15.35 -4.06 -1.91
N ILE A 184 -16.35 -3.37 -1.34
CA ILE A 184 -16.26 -1.92 -1.09
C ILE A 184 -15.08 -1.60 -0.16
N ILE A 185 -14.92 -2.39 0.90
CA ILE A 185 -13.83 -2.18 1.86
C ILE A 185 -12.48 -2.49 1.19
N SER A 186 -12.39 -3.58 0.42
CA SER A 186 -11.19 -3.93 -0.33
C SER A 186 -10.80 -2.84 -1.33
N ASP A 187 -11.76 -2.33 -2.11
CA ASP A 187 -11.53 -1.26 -3.09
C ASP A 187 -11.06 0.04 -2.42
N PHE A 188 -11.62 0.38 -1.25
CA PHE A 188 -11.16 1.53 -0.45
C PHE A 188 -9.71 1.38 0.00
N PHE A 189 -9.32 0.21 0.53
CA PHE A 189 -7.95 -0.03 0.98
C PHE A 189 -6.96 -0.19 -0.17
N LEU A 190 -7.35 -0.84 -1.27
CA LEU A 190 -6.51 -0.98 -2.46
C LEU A 190 -6.26 0.37 -3.15
N ALA A 191 -7.19 1.32 -3.04
CA ALA A 191 -6.97 2.68 -3.54
C ALA A 191 -6.01 3.49 -2.65
N ALA A 192 -5.91 3.17 -1.35
CA ALA A 192 -5.15 3.93 -0.38
C ALA A 192 -3.80 3.31 0.02
N LEU A 193 -3.62 2.00 -0.17
CA LEU A 193 -2.44 1.25 0.26
C LEU A 193 -1.70 0.65 -0.94
N PRO A 194 -0.35 0.64 -0.91
CA PRO A 194 0.44 -0.03 -1.93
C PRO A 194 0.11 -1.53 -1.99
N ALA A 195 0.18 -2.08 -3.20
CA ALA A 195 -0.07 -3.50 -3.42
C ALA A 195 1.04 -4.34 -2.77
N GLY A 196 0.68 -5.29 -1.90
CA GLY A 196 1.59 -6.30 -1.35
C GLY A 196 2.32 -5.91 -0.06
N GLY A 197 2.49 -6.89 0.85
CA GLY A 197 3.34 -6.75 2.04
C GLY A 197 2.71 -6.04 3.23
N VAL A 198 1.50 -5.49 3.09
CA VAL A 198 0.78 -4.83 4.19
C VAL A 198 0.40 -5.85 5.26
N ARG A 199 0.62 -5.51 6.52
CA ARG A 199 0.25 -6.33 7.68
C ARG A 199 -0.52 -5.54 8.73
N ALA A 200 -1.42 -6.19 9.44
CA ALA A 200 -2.13 -5.61 10.56
C ALA A 200 -2.48 -6.65 11.64
N VAL A 201 -2.76 -6.20 12.85
CA VAL A 201 -3.31 -7.05 13.94
C VAL A 201 -4.01 -6.22 15.00
N PRO A 202 -5.27 -6.55 15.37
CA PRO A 202 -5.94 -5.89 16.47
C PRO A 202 -5.49 -6.53 17.78
N VAL A 203 -5.19 -5.69 18.77
CA VAL A 203 -4.69 -6.12 20.07
C VAL A 203 -5.50 -5.44 21.17
N ASP A 204 -5.92 -6.20 22.18
CA ASP A 204 -6.48 -5.65 23.41
C ASP A 204 -5.35 -5.11 24.31
N THR A 205 -5.05 -3.83 24.13
CA THR A 205 -4.00 -3.09 24.82
C THR A 205 -4.51 -2.47 26.13
N GLY A 206 -5.82 -2.33 26.28
CA GLY A 206 -6.49 -1.57 27.32
C GLY A 206 -6.35 -0.06 27.12
N SER A 207 -7.19 0.71 27.81
CA SER A 207 -7.12 2.18 27.80
C SER A 207 -5.83 2.70 28.45
N GLY A 208 -5.35 3.83 27.95
CA GLY A 208 -4.12 4.50 28.37
C GLY A 208 -3.07 4.65 27.27
N THR A 209 -1.87 5.04 27.66
CA THR A 209 -0.75 5.27 26.75
C THR A 209 -0.07 3.95 26.39
N VAL A 210 0.00 3.64 25.10
CA VAL A 210 0.60 2.41 24.57
C VAL A 210 1.86 2.72 23.78
N LEU A 211 2.98 2.16 24.21
CA LEU A 211 4.23 2.10 23.45
C LEU A 211 4.24 0.80 22.63
N ALA A 212 4.55 0.89 21.34
CA ALA A 212 4.60 -0.29 20.48
C ALA A 212 5.81 -0.25 19.53
N ALA A 213 6.30 -1.43 19.15
CA ALA A 213 7.37 -1.62 18.20
C ALA A 213 6.96 -2.67 17.15
N VAL A 214 7.04 -2.33 15.88
CA VAL A 214 6.72 -3.21 14.75
C VAL A 214 7.99 -3.58 14.01
N PHE A 215 8.18 -4.87 13.75
CA PHE A 215 9.38 -5.43 13.14
C PHE A 215 9.10 -6.79 12.51
N GLY A 216 10.03 -7.28 11.69
CA GLY A 216 9.98 -8.64 11.16
C GLY A 216 10.29 -8.71 9.68
N THR A 217 9.63 -9.64 8.99
CA THR A 217 9.91 -9.93 7.58
C THR A 217 8.67 -9.92 6.71
N VAL A 218 8.83 -9.45 5.48
CA VAL A 218 7.87 -9.59 4.38
C VAL A 218 8.60 -10.21 3.19
N GLN A 219 7.87 -10.94 2.35
CA GLN A 219 8.43 -11.53 1.13
C GLN A 219 8.29 -10.59 -0.06
N ASN A 220 9.27 -10.60 -0.96
CA ASN A 220 9.20 -9.96 -2.28
C ASN A 220 9.75 -10.92 -3.33
N GLY A 221 8.86 -11.69 -3.96
CA GLY A 221 9.22 -12.86 -4.76
C GLY A 221 10.00 -13.88 -3.90
N ASP A 222 11.20 -14.22 -4.33
CA ASP A 222 12.10 -15.16 -3.62
C ASP A 222 12.93 -14.50 -2.50
N ARG A 223 12.74 -13.20 -2.22
CA ARG A 223 13.54 -12.45 -1.23
C ARG A 223 12.79 -12.26 0.07
N SER A 224 13.52 -12.36 1.19
CA SER A 224 13.04 -11.98 2.51
C SER A 224 13.54 -10.58 2.88
N CYS A 225 12.59 -9.67 3.10
CA CYS A 225 12.82 -8.28 3.41
C CYS A 225 12.72 -8.07 4.91
N PHE A 226 13.88 -7.87 5.56
CA PHE A 226 13.97 -7.70 7.02
C PHE A 226 13.82 -6.23 7.40
N PHE A 227 12.80 -5.92 8.19
CA PHE A 227 12.52 -4.59 8.71
C PHE A 227 12.91 -4.50 10.17
N LEU A 228 13.78 -3.52 10.47
CA LEU A 228 14.17 -3.21 11.83
C LEU A 228 13.00 -2.58 12.61
N PRO A 229 13.00 -2.69 13.96
CA PRO A 229 11.95 -2.11 14.78
C PRO A 229 11.76 -0.61 14.56
N THR A 230 10.54 -0.25 14.17
CA THR A 230 10.01 1.11 14.26
C THR A 230 9.10 1.19 15.48
N VAL A 231 9.13 2.32 16.21
CA VAL A 231 8.46 2.49 17.51
C VAL A 231 7.45 3.63 17.43
N GLY A 232 6.31 3.49 18.10
CA GLY A 232 5.30 4.53 18.21
C GLY A 232 4.64 4.57 19.59
N ILE A 233 3.96 5.68 19.86
CA ILE A 233 3.18 5.91 21.07
C ILE A 233 1.78 6.31 20.63
N THR A 234 0.77 5.68 21.22
CA THR A 234 -0.65 5.94 20.92
C THR A 234 -1.45 6.02 22.20
N GLU A 235 -2.37 6.97 22.25
CA GLU A 235 -3.34 7.09 23.33
C GLU A 235 -4.59 6.29 23.02
N VAL A 236 -4.95 5.35 23.90
CA VAL A 236 -6.15 4.52 23.77
C VAL A 236 -7.22 5.03 24.74
N PRO A 237 -8.39 5.48 24.23
CA PRO A 237 -9.50 5.94 25.05
C PRO A 237 -10.03 4.92 26.06
#